data_AF-A0A432EVU0-F1
#
_entry.id   AF-A0A432EVU0-F1
#
_cell.length_a   1.000
_cell.length_b   1.000
_cell.length_c   1.000
_cell.angle_alpha   90.00
_cell.angle_beta   90.00
_cell.angle_gamma   90.00
#
_symmetry.space_group_name_H-M   'P 1'
#
loop_
_entity.id
_entity.type
_entity.pdbx_description
1 polymer ?
#
loop_
_entity_poly.entity_id
_entity_poly.type
_entity_poly.pdbx_seq_one_letter_code
_entity_poly.pdbx_strand_id
1 'polypeptide(L)'
;MLSEFTGHQARFTSILTLLPKPFKHAGGVQAVGDYLVFGIEDNSGKKASRVWIVETSHLLEAGIRPVIEIQRRGPYKRSTAGAVGMAKVRGRHYLVVASWDSETLDIYESNGRPLGDASCQFQLFETWESSRADKAGWIDPGYESYQNINVLVDMDERVFLAGFVEVDRTHRADLFSLDLDKRTHASRRLQKITSRVFQCDATTFRAGAGFVCREEGKLELLSISHHAPAIELFEAP
;
A
#
# COMPACT_ATOMS: atom_id res chain seq x y z
N MET A 1 -27.01 8.52 0.60
CA MET A 1 -27.01 9.46 -0.53
C MET A 1 -26.38 10.74 -0.01
N LEU A 2 -25.10 10.98 -0.31
CA LEU A 2 -24.32 12.19 -0.04
C LEU A 2 -23.19 12.25 -1.09
N SER A 3 -23.39 13.18 -2.03
CA SER A 3 -22.48 13.96 -2.90
C SER A 3 -21.08 13.40 -3.21
N GLU A 4 -20.83 12.94 -4.43
CA GLU A 4 -20.33 13.70 -5.61
C GLU A 4 -18.80 13.83 -5.66
N PHE A 5 -18.18 12.74 -6.11
CA PHE A 5 -17.01 12.81 -6.98
C PHE A 5 -17.39 13.62 -8.21
N THR A 6 -17.03 14.91 -8.23
CA THR A 6 -17.03 15.81 -9.39
C THR A 6 -17.59 15.19 -10.68
N GLY A 7 -18.91 15.25 -10.86
CA GLY A 7 -19.58 15.02 -12.14
C GLY A 7 -19.67 13.60 -12.70
N HIS A 8 -19.17 12.54 -12.04
CA HIS A 8 -19.34 11.17 -12.53
C HIS A 8 -19.84 10.24 -11.43
N GLN A 9 -21.05 9.70 -11.63
CA GLN A 9 -21.56 8.59 -10.81
C GLN A 9 -20.53 7.47 -10.80
N ALA A 10 -20.09 7.05 -9.62
CA ALA A 10 -19.30 5.84 -9.47
C ALA A 10 -20.15 4.66 -9.95
N ARG A 11 -19.85 4.16 -11.15
CA ARG A 11 -20.54 3.02 -11.74
C ARG A 11 -19.75 1.75 -11.41
N PHE A 12 -20.42 0.84 -10.73
CA PHE A 12 -19.93 -0.52 -10.63
C PHE A 12 -19.98 -1.19 -12.00
N THR A 13 -18.82 -1.58 -12.51
CA THR A 13 -18.70 -2.15 -13.87
C THR A 13 -18.67 -3.68 -13.83
N SER A 14 -17.83 -4.27 -12.98
CA SER A 14 -17.61 -5.72 -12.94
C SER A 14 -16.99 -6.18 -11.61
N ILE A 15 -17.06 -7.49 -11.35
CA ILE A 15 -16.26 -8.18 -10.32
C ILE A 15 -15.21 -9.01 -11.04
N LEU A 16 -13.95 -8.80 -10.68
CA LEU A 16 -12.83 -9.59 -11.19
C LEU A 16 -12.27 -10.45 -10.07
N THR A 17 -12.30 -11.76 -10.26
CA THR A 17 -11.65 -12.69 -9.32
C THR A 17 -10.15 -12.67 -9.59
N LEU A 18 -9.35 -12.33 -8.58
CA LEU A 18 -7.89 -12.34 -8.69
C LEU A 18 -7.34 -13.78 -8.70
N LEU A 19 -7.56 -14.52 -7.62
CA LEU A 19 -7.06 -15.88 -7.42
C LEU A 19 -8.10 -16.77 -6.72
N PRO A 20 -8.07 -18.09 -6.94
CA PRO A 20 -8.87 -19.03 -6.18
C PRO A 20 -8.28 -19.25 -4.76
N LYS A 21 -9.02 -20.00 -3.93
CA LYS A 21 -8.49 -20.52 -2.65
C LYS A 21 -7.13 -21.21 -2.87
N PRO A 22 -6.16 -21.04 -1.95
CA PRO A 22 -6.32 -20.45 -0.62
C PRO A 22 -6.20 -18.91 -0.58
N PHE A 23 -5.88 -18.24 -1.69
CA PHE A 23 -5.64 -16.80 -1.78
C PHE A 23 -6.95 -15.99 -1.80
N LYS A 24 -7.59 -15.86 -0.65
CA LYS A 24 -8.97 -15.36 -0.50
C LYS A 24 -9.08 -14.00 0.22
N HIS A 25 -7.97 -13.36 0.49
CA HIS A 25 -7.92 -12.07 1.19
C HIS A 25 -7.09 -11.08 0.38
N ALA A 26 -7.62 -9.88 0.14
CA ALA A 26 -6.87 -8.78 -0.44
C ALA A 26 -6.20 -8.00 0.68
N GLY A 27 -4.89 -7.79 0.58
CA GLY A 27 -4.11 -7.07 1.58
C GLY A 27 -3.47 -5.82 0.99
N GLY A 28 -4.33 -4.86 0.62
CA GLY A 28 -3.95 -3.55 0.12
C GLY A 28 -3.88 -3.42 -1.41
N VAL A 29 -4.05 -2.19 -1.86
CA VAL A 29 -3.96 -1.78 -3.27
C VAL A 29 -3.39 -0.36 -3.36
N GLN A 30 -2.57 -0.11 -4.38
CA GLN A 30 -2.16 1.25 -4.74
C GLN A 30 -2.10 1.39 -6.27
N ALA A 31 -2.51 2.55 -6.78
CA ALA A 31 -2.28 2.94 -8.16
C ALA A 31 -0.94 3.65 -8.33
N VAL A 32 -0.19 3.29 -9.38
CA VAL A 32 1.13 3.85 -9.69
C VAL A 32 1.22 4.04 -11.20
N GLY A 33 0.90 5.26 -11.67
CA GLY A 33 0.75 5.54 -13.10
C GLY A 33 -0.30 4.63 -13.73
N ASP A 34 0.07 3.97 -14.82
CA ASP A 34 -0.80 3.03 -15.55
C ASP A 34 -0.87 1.62 -14.93
N TYR A 35 -0.43 1.46 -13.69
CA TYR A 35 -0.40 0.17 -13.00
C TYR A 35 -1.18 0.19 -11.68
N LEU A 36 -1.74 -0.97 -11.32
CA LEU A 36 -2.20 -1.26 -9.97
C LEU A 36 -1.31 -2.32 -9.35
N VAL A 37 -0.99 -2.16 -8.06
CA VAL A 37 -0.35 -3.19 -7.24
C VAL A 37 -1.33 -3.73 -6.21
N PHE A 38 -1.39 -5.05 -6.04
CA PHE A 38 -2.27 -5.74 -5.09
C PHE A 38 -1.51 -6.73 -4.21
N GLY A 39 -1.82 -6.74 -2.92
CA GLY A 39 -1.48 -7.85 -2.02
C GLY A 39 -2.60 -8.89 -2.03
N ILE A 40 -2.26 -10.18 -2.14
CA ILE A 40 -3.23 -11.29 -2.12
C ILE A 40 -2.72 -12.39 -1.18
N GLU A 41 -3.54 -12.78 -0.20
CA GLU A 41 -3.08 -13.59 0.92
C GLU A 41 -3.85 -14.89 1.08
N ASP A 42 -3.12 -15.94 1.46
CA ASP A 42 -3.71 -17.08 2.16
C ASP A 42 -3.94 -16.69 3.63
N ASN A 43 -5.10 -16.12 3.95
CA ASN A 43 -5.40 -15.76 5.34
C ASN A 43 -5.73 -16.96 6.24
N SER A 44 -5.89 -18.16 5.66
CA SER A 44 -6.12 -19.39 6.41
C SER A 44 -4.80 -19.97 6.90
N GLY A 45 -3.85 -20.21 5.99
CA GLY A 45 -2.53 -20.72 6.33
C GLY A 45 -1.57 -19.65 6.86
N LYS A 46 -1.74 -18.38 6.44
CA LYS A 46 -0.92 -17.21 6.80
C LYS A 46 0.58 -17.42 6.59
N LYS A 47 0.96 -18.26 5.63
CA LYS A 47 2.36 -18.61 5.31
C LYS A 47 2.72 -18.29 3.87
N ALA A 48 1.77 -17.78 3.09
CA ALA A 48 1.95 -17.48 1.68
C ALA A 48 1.11 -16.28 1.25
N SER A 49 1.64 -15.54 0.29
CA SER A 49 0.94 -14.48 -0.42
C SER A 49 1.46 -14.36 -1.85
N ARG A 50 0.77 -13.52 -2.62
CA ARG A 50 1.15 -13.02 -3.93
C ARG A 50 1.10 -11.52 -3.89
N VAL A 51 2.01 -10.88 -4.61
CA VAL A 51 1.87 -9.48 -5.01
C VAL A 51 1.77 -9.44 -6.51
N TRP A 52 0.70 -8.83 -7.01
CA TRP A 52 0.44 -8.67 -8.43
C TRP A 52 0.60 -7.21 -8.81
N ILE A 53 1.35 -6.95 -9.87
CA ILE A 53 1.36 -5.68 -10.57
C ILE A 53 0.64 -5.92 -11.89
N VAL A 54 -0.41 -5.16 -12.17
CA VAL A 54 -1.21 -5.27 -13.39
C VAL A 54 -1.22 -3.91 -14.09
N GLU A 55 -1.35 -3.92 -15.40
CA GLU A 55 -1.60 -2.71 -16.18
C GLU A 55 -3.10 -2.38 -16.15
N THR A 56 -3.45 -1.11 -15.93
CA THR A 56 -4.84 -0.68 -15.75
C THR A 56 -5.67 -0.85 -17.02
N SER A 57 -5.04 -0.71 -18.19
CA SER A 57 -5.64 -0.96 -19.51
C SER A 57 -6.19 -2.38 -19.63
N HIS A 58 -5.57 -3.37 -18.96
CA HIS A 58 -5.96 -4.78 -19.02
C HIS A 58 -7.09 -5.15 -18.04
N LEU A 59 -7.53 -4.25 -17.16
CA LEU A 59 -8.53 -4.58 -16.12
C LEU A 59 -9.89 -4.98 -16.69
N LEU A 60 -10.26 -4.48 -17.86
CA LEU A 60 -11.55 -4.75 -18.48
C LEU A 60 -11.48 -5.85 -19.56
N GLU A 61 -10.33 -6.48 -19.73
CA GLU A 61 -10.16 -7.61 -20.63
C GLU A 61 -10.73 -8.90 -20.01
N ALA A 62 -10.73 -10.02 -20.75
CA ALA A 62 -11.37 -11.30 -20.41
C ALA A 62 -10.79 -12.04 -19.18
N GLY A 63 -10.21 -11.30 -18.23
CA GLY A 63 -9.59 -11.75 -16.99
C GLY A 63 -8.41 -10.86 -16.64
N ILE A 64 -8.23 -10.57 -15.35
CA ILE A 64 -7.08 -9.81 -14.86
C ILE A 64 -5.84 -10.71 -14.80
N ARG A 65 -4.70 -10.23 -15.33
CA ARG A 65 -3.42 -10.93 -15.29
C ARG A 65 -2.29 -9.98 -14.86
N PRO A 66 -1.36 -10.44 -14.01
CA PRO A 66 -0.20 -9.63 -13.64
C PRO A 66 0.79 -9.53 -14.79
N VAL A 67 1.35 -8.34 -14.99
CA VAL A 67 2.60 -8.17 -15.74
C VAL A 67 3.79 -8.62 -14.90
N ILE A 68 3.69 -8.50 -13.58
CA ILE A 68 4.68 -9.00 -12.62
C ILE A 68 3.96 -9.68 -11.45
N GLU A 69 4.39 -10.90 -11.12
CA GLU A 69 3.96 -11.62 -9.92
C GLU A 69 5.17 -11.88 -9.01
N ILE A 70 5.03 -11.50 -7.74
CA ILE A 70 5.97 -11.87 -6.69
C ILE A 70 5.31 -12.90 -5.80
N GLN A 71 5.89 -14.09 -5.76
CA GLN A 71 5.45 -15.17 -4.90
C GLN A 71 6.18 -15.12 -3.56
N ARG A 72 5.42 -15.08 -2.47
CA ARG A 72 5.97 -15.04 -1.12
C ARG A 72 5.53 -16.27 -0.33
N ARG A 73 6.47 -16.91 0.35
CA ARG A 73 6.23 -18.06 1.23
C ARG A 73 7.25 -18.07 2.35
N GLY A 74 6.81 -18.42 3.55
CA GLY A 74 7.69 -18.41 4.71
C GLY A 74 6.97 -18.70 6.01
N PRO A 75 7.55 -18.27 7.15
CA PRO A 75 6.97 -18.49 8.47
C PRO A 75 5.56 -17.91 8.61
N TYR A 76 4.82 -18.44 9.58
CA TYR A 76 3.47 -17.97 9.92
C TYR A 76 3.49 -16.44 10.15
N LYS A 77 2.54 -15.73 9.54
CA LYS A 77 2.37 -14.27 9.58
C LYS A 77 3.50 -13.42 8.98
N ARG A 78 4.60 -14.01 8.48
CA ARG A 78 5.75 -13.25 7.95
C ARG A 78 5.72 -13.07 6.45
N SER A 79 5.10 -13.99 5.72
CA SER A 79 4.99 -13.94 4.24
C SER A 79 3.58 -13.61 3.76
N THR A 80 2.80 -12.95 4.60
CA THR A 80 1.51 -12.30 4.32
C THR A 80 1.74 -10.95 3.66
N ALA A 81 0.83 -10.51 2.81
CA ALA A 81 0.88 -9.24 2.09
C ALA A 81 -0.35 -8.44 2.49
N GLY A 82 -0.41 -8.03 3.76
CA GLY A 82 -1.58 -7.42 4.39
C GLY A 82 -1.80 -5.96 3.99
N ALA A 83 -0.73 -5.29 3.57
CA ALA A 83 -0.78 -4.02 2.85
C ALA A 83 0.36 -3.98 1.82
N VAL A 84 0.15 -3.28 0.70
CA VAL A 84 1.18 -3.07 -0.33
C VAL A 84 1.18 -1.62 -0.80
N GLY A 85 2.36 -1.13 -1.16
CA GLY A 85 2.51 0.15 -1.83
C GLY A 85 3.77 0.18 -2.68
N MET A 86 3.80 1.00 -3.71
CA MET A 86 4.92 1.04 -4.65
C MET A 86 5.15 2.46 -5.16
N ALA A 87 6.40 2.80 -5.44
CA ALA A 87 6.75 4.02 -6.13
C ALA A 87 7.97 3.85 -7.03
N LYS A 88 8.16 4.79 -7.96
CA LYS A 88 9.34 4.89 -8.81
C LYS A 88 10.27 5.98 -8.27
N VAL A 89 11.54 5.64 -8.09
CA VAL A 89 12.58 6.52 -7.52
C VAL A 89 13.86 6.30 -8.32
N ARG A 90 14.49 7.36 -8.86
CA ARG A 90 15.79 7.26 -9.56
C ARG A 90 15.85 6.18 -10.63
N GLY A 91 14.76 6.02 -11.38
CA GLY A 91 14.65 5.03 -12.46
C GLY A 91 14.41 3.58 -12.01
N ARG A 92 14.27 3.31 -10.71
CA ARG A 92 13.90 1.98 -10.17
C ARG A 92 12.51 2.03 -9.54
N HIS A 93 11.86 0.88 -9.46
CA HIS A 93 10.62 0.72 -8.70
C HIS A 93 10.96 0.10 -7.34
N TYR A 94 10.39 0.67 -6.28
CA TYR A 94 10.44 0.13 -4.93
C TYR A 94 9.05 -0.27 -4.51
N LEU A 95 8.90 -1.55 -4.20
CA LEU A 95 7.66 -2.15 -3.73
C LEU A 95 7.81 -2.48 -2.25
N VAL A 96 6.90 -1.99 -1.43
CA VAL A 96 6.83 -2.28 -0.01
C VAL A 96 5.65 -3.21 0.23
N VAL A 97 5.91 -4.31 0.94
CA VAL A 97 4.91 -5.32 1.28
C VAL A 97 4.89 -5.50 2.79
N ALA A 98 3.81 -5.04 3.42
CA ALA A 98 3.60 -5.22 4.85
C ALA A 98 3.10 -6.64 5.16
N SER A 99 3.69 -7.26 6.17
CA SER A 99 3.23 -8.55 6.67
C SER A 99 2.00 -8.42 7.56
N TRP A 100 1.65 -9.51 8.25
CA TRP A 100 0.44 -9.54 9.06
C TRP A 100 0.58 -8.53 10.20
N ASP A 101 -0.48 -7.75 10.45
CA ASP A 101 -0.47 -6.65 11.43
C ASP A 101 0.66 -5.63 11.16
N SER A 102 1.15 -5.54 9.92
CA SER A 102 2.28 -4.69 9.50
C SER A 102 3.56 -4.86 10.33
N GLU A 103 3.76 -6.02 10.97
CA GLU A 103 4.91 -6.28 11.85
C GLU A 103 6.26 -6.12 11.14
N THR A 104 6.31 -6.48 9.86
CA THR A 104 7.45 -6.28 8.97
C THR A 104 7.06 -5.62 7.68
N LEU A 105 8.02 -4.94 7.07
CA LEU A 105 7.95 -4.41 5.73
C LEU A 105 9.04 -5.07 4.89
N ASP A 106 8.66 -5.92 3.94
CA ASP A 106 9.58 -6.40 2.91
C ASP A 106 9.65 -5.34 1.81
N ILE A 107 10.84 -4.80 1.58
CA ILE A 107 11.11 -3.80 0.54
C ILE A 107 11.78 -4.54 -0.61
N TYR A 108 11.19 -4.48 -1.79
CA TYR A 108 11.72 -5.02 -3.03
C TYR A 108 12.20 -3.89 -3.94
N GLU A 109 13.33 -4.10 -4.60
CA GLU A 109 13.91 -3.18 -5.58
C GLU A 109 13.85 -3.80 -6.96
N SER A 110 13.40 -3.05 -7.97
CA SER A 110 13.44 -3.51 -9.35
C SER A 110 14.84 -3.36 -9.96
N ASN A 111 15.10 -4.12 -11.03
CA ASN A 111 16.32 -4.01 -11.84
C ASN A 111 16.39 -2.75 -12.73
N GLY A 112 15.46 -1.79 -12.58
CA GLY A 112 15.42 -0.52 -13.32
C GLY A 112 14.76 -0.59 -14.70
N ARG A 113 14.23 -1.75 -15.09
CA ARG A 113 13.43 -1.89 -16.33
C ARG A 113 12.01 -1.32 -16.12
N PRO A 114 11.32 -0.89 -17.21
CA PRO A 114 9.90 -0.56 -17.17
C PRO A 114 9.05 -1.74 -16.68
N LEU A 115 7.95 -1.50 -15.98
CA LEU A 115 7.12 -2.58 -15.40
C LEU A 115 6.50 -3.51 -16.45
N GLY A 116 6.19 -3.01 -17.65
CA GLY A 116 5.69 -3.83 -18.77
C GLY A 116 6.78 -4.59 -19.54
N ASP A 117 8.06 -4.40 -19.22
CA ASP A 117 9.14 -5.15 -19.85
C ASP A 117 9.22 -6.56 -19.22
N ALA A 118 9.18 -7.61 -20.04
CA ALA A 118 9.25 -9.00 -19.58
C ALA A 118 10.56 -9.34 -18.82
N SER A 119 11.60 -8.52 -18.97
CA SER A 119 12.85 -8.62 -18.23
C SER A 119 12.86 -7.84 -16.92
N CYS A 120 11.79 -7.11 -16.58
CA CYS A 120 11.66 -6.43 -15.30
C CYS A 120 11.54 -7.45 -14.17
N GLN A 121 12.44 -7.34 -13.20
CA GLN A 121 12.51 -8.25 -12.06
C GLN A 121 12.66 -7.45 -10.78
N PHE A 122 12.03 -7.95 -9.72
CA PHE A 122 12.16 -7.45 -8.37
C PHE A 122 12.99 -8.43 -7.54
N GLN A 123 13.88 -7.89 -6.71
CA GLN A 123 14.62 -8.64 -5.71
C GLN A 123 14.33 -8.05 -4.34
N LEU A 124 14.35 -8.90 -3.30
CA LEU A 124 14.25 -8.41 -1.92
C LEU A 124 15.46 -7.52 -1.65
N PHE A 125 15.21 -6.25 -1.33
CA PHE A 125 16.21 -5.28 -0.95
C PHE A 125 16.51 -5.40 0.55
N GLU A 126 15.46 -5.37 1.38
CA GLU A 126 15.59 -5.47 2.84
C GLU A 126 14.25 -5.85 3.47
N THR A 127 14.29 -6.45 4.67
CA THR A 127 13.12 -6.57 5.53
C THR A 127 13.31 -5.67 6.75
N TRP A 128 12.43 -4.70 6.92
CA TRP A 128 12.33 -3.89 8.13
C TRP A 128 11.41 -4.58 9.15
N GLU A 129 11.75 -4.51 10.43
CA GLU A 129 10.96 -5.11 11.52
C GLU A 129 10.65 -4.08 12.60
N SER A 130 9.37 -3.90 12.91
CA SER A 130 8.89 -2.91 13.89
C SER A 130 9.48 -3.08 15.28
N SER A 131 9.69 -4.33 15.73
CA SER A 131 10.27 -4.66 17.03
C SER A 131 11.77 -4.32 17.14
N ARG A 132 12.45 -4.13 16.01
CA ARG A 132 13.87 -3.78 15.92
C ARG A 132 14.10 -2.33 15.46
N ALA A 133 13.02 -1.57 15.28
CA ALA A 133 13.11 -0.21 14.80
C ALA A 133 13.84 0.68 15.80
N ASP A 134 14.78 1.48 15.30
CA ASP A 134 15.35 2.59 16.04
C ASP A 134 14.34 3.74 15.94
N LYS A 135 13.62 3.97 17.04
CA LYS A 135 12.56 4.99 17.11
C LYS A 135 13.07 6.35 17.58
N ALA A 136 14.39 6.53 17.69
CA ALA A 136 14.96 7.83 17.97
C ALA A 136 14.58 8.82 16.85
N GLY A 137 14.10 10.00 17.23
CA GLY A 137 13.68 11.04 16.27
C GLY A 137 12.28 10.85 15.66
N TRP A 138 11.56 9.78 16.01
CA TRP A 138 10.13 9.69 15.66
C TRP A 138 9.35 10.75 16.45
N ILE A 139 8.28 11.29 15.86
CA ILE A 139 7.38 12.22 16.58
C ILE A 139 6.74 11.58 17.82
N ASP A 140 6.54 10.26 17.77
CA ASP A 140 6.11 9.40 18.86
C ASP A 140 6.59 7.97 18.58
N PRO A 141 6.78 7.12 19.61
CA PRO A 141 7.27 5.75 19.42
C PRO A 141 6.19 4.76 18.93
N GLY A 142 4.95 5.20 18.73
CA GLY A 142 3.84 4.36 18.31
C GLY A 142 4.00 3.85 16.88
N TYR A 143 3.82 2.55 16.71
CA TYR A 143 3.75 1.88 15.41
C TYR A 143 2.60 0.89 15.46
N GLU A 144 1.71 0.95 14.48
CA GLU A 144 0.41 0.29 14.54
C GLU A 144 0.27 -0.81 13.49
N SER A 145 -0.79 -1.60 13.62
CA SER A 145 -1.18 -2.57 12.59
C SER A 145 -1.84 -1.86 11.43
N TYR A 146 -1.05 -1.27 10.53
CA TYR A 146 -1.58 -0.61 9.34
C TYR A 146 -2.23 -1.61 8.40
N GLN A 147 -3.46 -1.32 7.97
CA GLN A 147 -4.24 -2.19 7.08
C GLN A 147 -4.13 -1.78 5.62
N ASN A 148 -3.69 -0.54 5.40
CA ASN A 148 -3.40 0.00 4.08
C ASN A 148 -2.12 0.81 4.19
N ILE A 149 -1.32 0.77 3.13
CA ILE A 149 -0.14 1.63 3.00
C ILE A 149 -0.13 2.26 1.61
N ASN A 150 0.41 3.46 1.51
CA ASN A 150 0.84 4.01 0.22
C ASN A 150 2.31 4.42 0.30
N VAL A 151 3.05 4.18 -0.78
CA VAL A 151 4.41 4.71 -0.95
C VAL A 151 4.33 5.92 -1.86
N LEU A 152 4.78 7.05 -1.34
CA LEU A 152 4.75 8.35 -2.00
C LEU A 152 6.17 8.84 -2.24
N VAL A 153 6.36 9.64 -3.28
CA VAL A 153 7.65 10.24 -3.62
C VAL A 153 7.40 11.71 -3.92
N ASP A 154 8.21 12.58 -3.33
CA ASP A 154 8.13 14.00 -3.62
C ASP A 154 9.04 14.42 -4.78
N MET A 155 9.04 15.72 -5.09
CA MET A 155 9.83 16.29 -6.18
C MET A 155 11.35 16.19 -5.97
N ASP A 156 11.80 16.01 -4.71
CA ASP A 156 13.21 15.85 -4.34
C ASP A 156 13.63 14.35 -4.32
N GLU A 157 12.76 13.47 -4.82
CA GLU A 157 12.90 12.00 -4.77
C GLU A 157 13.01 11.43 -3.35
N ARG A 158 12.51 12.14 -2.34
CA ARG A 158 12.37 11.59 -0.99
C ARG A 158 11.16 10.68 -0.96
N VAL A 159 11.32 9.53 -0.31
CA VAL A 159 10.29 8.50 -0.25
C VAL A 159 9.60 8.55 1.09
N PHE A 160 8.28 8.43 1.05
CA PHE A 160 7.43 8.39 2.22
C PHE A 160 6.56 7.15 2.18
N LEU A 161 6.26 6.61 3.36
CA LEU A 161 5.25 5.59 3.54
C LEU A 161 4.13 6.18 4.37
N ALA A 162 2.92 6.19 3.84
CA ALA A 162 1.71 6.50 4.59
C ALA A 162 1.10 5.19 5.07
N GLY A 163 0.90 5.03 6.37
CA GLY A 163 0.16 3.92 6.97
C GLY A 163 -1.21 4.38 7.46
N PHE A 164 -2.25 3.62 7.14
CA PHE A 164 -3.62 3.91 7.57
C PHE A 164 -4.13 2.84 8.52
N VAL A 165 -4.71 3.26 9.63
CA VAL A 165 -5.18 2.36 10.68
C VAL A 165 -6.46 2.89 11.33
N GLU A 166 -7.27 1.96 11.84
CA GLU A 166 -8.34 2.24 12.79
C GLU A 166 -7.91 1.67 14.16
N VAL A 167 -7.85 2.50 15.19
CA VAL A 167 -7.59 2.10 16.59
C VAL A 167 -8.68 2.70 17.45
N ASP A 168 -9.40 1.87 18.22
CA ASP A 168 -10.49 2.32 19.10
C ASP A 168 -11.51 3.24 18.39
N ARG A 169 -11.90 2.87 17.16
CA ARG A 169 -12.78 3.66 16.26
C ARG A 169 -12.23 5.01 15.81
N THR A 170 -10.96 5.28 16.11
CA THR A 170 -10.24 6.46 15.65
C THR A 170 -9.46 6.10 14.40
N HIS A 171 -9.69 6.85 13.31
CA HIS A 171 -9.01 6.64 12.04
C HIS A 171 -7.77 7.53 11.98
N ARG A 172 -6.61 6.94 11.71
CA ARG A 172 -5.34 7.64 11.76
C ARG A 172 -4.51 7.35 10.52
N ALA A 173 -3.94 8.41 9.95
CA ALA A 173 -2.89 8.31 8.96
C ALA A 173 -1.56 8.72 9.61
N ASP A 174 -0.59 7.80 9.56
CA ASP A 174 0.77 8.04 10.00
C ASP A 174 1.66 8.16 8.76
N LEU A 175 2.47 9.22 8.70
CA LEU A 175 3.43 9.41 7.62
C LEU A 175 4.83 9.13 8.15
N PHE A 176 5.56 8.33 7.38
CA PHE A 176 6.93 7.94 7.65
C PHE A 176 7.84 8.41 6.52
N SER A 177 9.02 8.93 6.84
CA SER A 177 10.11 8.97 5.86
C SER A 177 10.68 7.55 5.70
N LEU A 178 10.88 7.14 4.46
CA LEU A 178 11.47 5.85 4.08
C LEU A 178 12.80 6.10 3.38
N ASP A 179 13.92 5.83 4.04
CA ASP A 179 15.24 6.09 3.48
C ASP A 179 15.73 4.90 2.66
N LEU A 180 15.87 5.00 1.35
CA LEU A 180 16.32 3.86 0.52
C LEU A 180 17.84 3.77 0.32
N ASP A 181 18.65 4.56 1.02
CA ASP A 181 20.11 4.49 0.94
C ASP A 181 20.65 3.17 1.52
N LYS A 182 21.40 2.40 0.73
CA LYS A 182 21.97 1.11 1.15
C LYS A 182 22.92 1.22 2.35
N ARG A 183 23.42 2.41 2.66
CA ARG A 183 24.27 2.70 3.84
C ARG A 183 23.48 2.84 5.13
N THR A 184 22.19 3.17 5.03
CA THR A 184 21.31 3.30 6.19
C THR A 184 21.01 1.92 6.77
N HIS A 185 21.22 1.79 8.08
CA HIS A 185 20.95 0.55 8.79
C HIS A 185 19.45 0.24 8.79
N ALA A 186 19.08 -1.03 8.63
CA ALA A 186 17.70 -1.49 8.56
C ALA A 186 16.80 -0.88 9.65
N SER A 187 17.24 -0.86 10.91
CA SER A 187 16.45 -0.32 12.03
C SER A 187 16.04 1.15 11.86
N ARG A 188 16.79 1.95 11.08
CA ARG A 188 16.57 3.38 10.83
C ARG A 188 15.89 3.68 9.49
N ARG A 189 15.55 2.64 8.74
CA ARG A 189 14.95 2.74 7.40
C ARG A 189 13.65 3.55 7.39
N LEU A 190 12.88 3.44 8.47
CA LEU A 190 11.58 4.06 8.64
C LEU A 190 11.59 5.01 9.84
N GLN A 191 11.14 6.24 9.66
CA GLN A 191 10.98 7.22 10.73
C GLN A 191 9.63 7.91 10.65
N LYS A 192 8.87 7.90 11.75
CA LYS A 192 7.55 8.55 11.81
C LYS A 192 7.71 10.06 11.92
N ILE A 193 7.20 10.79 10.94
CA ILE A 193 7.38 12.25 10.82
C ILE A 193 6.12 13.04 11.15
N THR A 194 4.93 12.46 10.96
CA THR A 194 3.67 13.09 11.38
C THR A 194 2.58 12.04 11.55
N SER A 195 1.55 12.41 12.30
CA SER A 195 0.36 11.60 12.56
C SER A 195 -0.87 12.51 12.56
N ARG A 196 -1.95 12.10 11.91
CA ARG A 196 -3.22 12.82 11.93
C ARG A 196 -4.41 11.88 12.08
N VAL A 197 -5.37 12.34 12.87
CA VAL A 197 -6.66 11.68 13.09
C VAL A 197 -7.69 12.26 12.13
N PHE A 198 -8.53 11.37 11.60
CA PHE A 198 -9.64 11.68 10.71
C PHE A 198 -10.93 11.17 11.34
N GLN A 199 -11.98 11.96 11.23
CA GLN A 199 -13.33 11.54 11.59
C GLN A 199 -14.00 11.00 10.34
N CYS A 200 -14.25 9.70 10.30
CA CYS A 200 -15.00 9.07 9.22
C CYS A 200 -16.45 8.86 9.66
N ASP A 201 -17.42 9.22 8.83
CA ASP A 201 -18.84 9.11 9.17
C ASP A 201 -19.45 7.79 8.66
N ALA A 202 -19.13 7.41 7.43
CA ALA A 202 -19.63 6.25 6.71
C ALA A 202 -18.52 5.29 6.24
N THR A 203 -17.25 5.69 6.32
CA THR A 203 -16.09 4.90 5.87
C THR A 203 -15.17 4.50 7.02
N THR A 204 -14.20 3.63 6.75
CA THR A 204 -13.17 3.25 7.72
C THR A 204 -11.85 2.93 7.03
N PHE A 205 -10.75 3.35 7.65
CA PHE A 205 -9.39 3.03 7.21
C PHE A 205 -9.09 1.53 7.32
N ARG A 206 -9.89 0.75 8.06
CA ARG A 206 -9.82 -0.71 8.09
C ARG A 206 -10.34 -1.35 6.80
N ALA A 207 -11.35 -0.75 6.16
CA ALA A 207 -11.88 -1.23 4.89
C ALA A 207 -10.96 -0.85 3.72
N GLY A 208 -10.41 0.35 3.77
CA GLY A 208 -9.50 0.87 2.77
C GLY A 208 -9.30 2.37 2.96
N ALA A 209 -8.05 2.81 2.79
CA ALA A 209 -7.71 4.22 2.72
C ALA A 209 -6.45 4.41 1.88
N GLY A 210 -6.33 5.58 1.25
CA GLY A 210 -5.17 5.93 0.44
C GLY A 210 -5.16 7.39 0.02
N PHE A 211 -3.99 7.90 -0.33
CA PHE A 211 -3.82 9.22 -0.89
C PHE A 211 -4.03 9.22 -2.41
N VAL A 212 -4.66 10.28 -2.90
CA VAL A 212 -4.75 10.62 -4.32
C VAL A 212 -4.13 12.01 -4.49
N CYS A 213 -3.29 12.16 -5.50
CA CYS A 213 -2.77 13.46 -5.91
C CYS A 213 -3.72 14.03 -6.96
N ARG A 214 -4.31 15.20 -6.70
CA ARG A 214 -5.09 15.94 -7.69
C ARG A 214 -4.21 16.90 -8.49
N GLU A 215 -4.79 17.44 -9.56
CA GLU A 215 -4.21 18.60 -10.25
C GLU A 215 -3.84 19.69 -9.22
N GLU A 216 -2.72 20.38 -9.45
CA GLU A 216 -2.11 21.37 -8.53
C GLU A 216 -1.31 20.81 -7.34
N GLY A 217 -1.07 19.49 -7.27
CA GLY A 217 -0.16 18.91 -6.26
C GLY A 217 -0.75 18.84 -4.85
N LYS A 218 -2.07 19.04 -4.72
CA LYS A 218 -2.79 18.79 -3.48
C LYS A 218 -2.97 17.29 -3.30
N LEU A 219 -2.59 16.81 -2.12
CA LEU A 219 -2.91 15.46 -1.68
C LEU A 219 -4.31 15.47 -1.07
N GLU A 220 -5.08 14.44 -1.36
CA GLU A 220 -6.35 14.18 -0.70
C GLU A 220 -6.35 12.73 -0.22
N LEU A 221 -7.00 12.47 0.90
CA LEU A 221 -7.18 11.13 1.44
C LEU A 221 -8.55 10.61 1.04
N LEU A 222 -8.58 9.41 0.47
CA LEU A 222 -9.78 8.62 0.24
C LEU A 222 -9.93 7.56 1.32
N SER A 223 -11.15 7.34 1.79
CA SER A 223 -11.51 6.17 2.60
C SER A 223 -12.78 5.51 2.05
N ILE A 224 -12.91 4.19 2.21
CA ILE A 224 -14.06 3.40 1.74
C ILE A 224 -14.79 2.70 2.89
N SER A 225 -16.01 2.22 2.65
CA SER A 225 -16.75 1.41 3.63
C SER A 225 -16.65 -0.10 3.37
N HIS A 226 -16.93 -0.92 4.39
CA HIS A 226 -17.02 -2.38 4.26
C HIS A 226 -18.29 -2.88 3.55
N HIS A 227 -19.37 -2.09 3.54
CA HIS A 227 -20.72 -2.62 3.32
C HIS A 227 -21.52 -1.88 2.22
N ALA A 228 -21.29 -0.59 2.04
CA ALA A 228 -21.94 0.23 1.01
C ALA A 228 -20.88 0.94 0.15
N PRO A 229 -21.15 1.23 -1.13
CA PRO A 229 -20.30 2.08 -1.93
C PRO A 229 -20.39 3.52 -1.37
N ALA A 230 -19.55 3.80 -0.38
CA ALA A 230 -19.31 5.11 0.19
C ALA A 230 -17.82 5.36 0.11
N ILE A 231 -17.47 6.57 -0.34
CA ILE A 231 -16.10 7.05 -0.41
C ILE A 231 -16.10 8.44 0.22
N GLU A 232 -15.27 8.64 1.25
CA GLU A 232 -15.07 9.94 1.87
C GLU A 232 -13.75 10.53 1.40
N LEU A 233 -13.77 11.85 1.20
CA LEU A 233 -12.63 12.64 0.77
C LEU A 233 -12.24 13.60 1.88
N PHE A 234 -10.96 13.61 2.22
CA PHE A 234 -10.40 14.56 3.17
C PHE A 234 -9.31 15.36 2.46
N GLU A 235 -9.36 16.68 2.58
CA GLU A 235 -8.24 17.52 2.16
C GLU A 235 -7.03 17.14 3.01
N ALA A 236 -5.92 16.74 2.37
CA ALA A 236 -4.66 16.66 3.09
C ALA A 236 -4.17 18.10 3.32
N PRO A 237 -3.58 18.38 4.50
CA PRO A 237 -3.15 19.72 4.89
C PRO A 237 -2.06 20.31 3.99
#